data_AF-A0A9P7DTW5-F1
#
_entry.id   AF-A0A9P7DTW5-F1
#
_cell.length_a   1.000
_cell.length_b   1.000
_cell.length_c   1.000
_cell.angle_alpha   90.00
_cell.angle_beta   90.00
_cell.angle_gamma   90.00
#
_symmetry.space_group_name_H-M   'P 1'
#
loop_
_entity.id
_entity.type
_entity.pdbx_description
1 polymer ?
#
loop_
_entity_poly.entity_id
_entity_poly.type
_entity_poly.pdbx_seq_one_letter_code
_entity_poly.pdbx_strand_id
1 'polypeptide(L)' 'MRYFFLTFIVALTASMMSVTARRPTCSQLDGYCVKNSDCCDSSNTCGANQCVQADEDIPP' A
#
# COMPACT_ATOMS: atom_id res chain seq x y z
N MET A 1 22.16 -16.89 34.72
CA MET A 1 21.72 -15.54 34.31
C MET A 1 22.09 -15.16 32.87
N ARG A 2 23.20 -15.63 32.28
CA ARG A 2 23.65 -15.20 30.92
C ARG A 2 22.78 -15.73 29.76
N TYR A 3 22.15 -16.88 29.92
CA TYR A 3 21.29 -17.50 28.90
C TYR A 3 19.92 -16.82 28.75
N PHE A 4 19.36 -16.29 29.84
CA PHE A 4 18.09 -15.55 29.82
C PHE A 4 18.19 -14.25 29.02
N PHE A 5 19.37 -13.63 29.00
CA PHE A 5 19.59 -12.38 28.29
C PHE A 5 19.68 -12.62 26.77
N LEU A 6 20.30 -13.74 26.36
CA LEU A 6 20.42 -14.12 24.95
C LEU A 6 19.07 -14.52 24.34
N THR A 7 18.21 -15.22 25.09
CA THR A 7 16.86 -15.56 24.63
C THR A 7 15.99 -14.31 24.46
N PHE A 8 16.14 -13.33 25.35
CA PHE A 8 15.41 -12.06 25.25
C PHE A 8 15.79 -11.27 23.99
N ILE A 9 17.08 -11.21 23.65
CA ILE A 9 17.56 -10.51 22.46
C ILE A 9 17.05 -11.19 21.19
N VAL A 10 17.09 -12.52 21.12
CA VAL A 10 16.58 -13.28 19.95
C VAL A 10 15.05 -13.10 19.78
N ALA A 11 14.29 -13.04 20.88
CA ALA A 11 12.86 -12.75 20.82
C ALA A 11 12.56 -11.31 20.36
N LEU A 12 13.38 -10.34 20.80
CA LEU A 12 13.26 -8.94 20.38
C LEU A 12 13.60 -8.75 18.89
N THR A 13 14.65 -9.41 18.37
CA THR A 13 15.03 -9.27 16.95
C THR A 13 14.07 -10.00 16.02
N ALA A 14 13.48 -11.12 16.44
CA ALA A 14 12.41 -11.79 15.69
C ALA A 14 11.15 -10.91 15.54
N SER A 15 10.89 -10.04 16.51
CA SER A 15 9.74 -9.12 16.48
C SER A 15 9.92 -7.94 15.51
N MET A 16 11.15 -7.67 15.06
CA MET A 16 11.44 -6.57 14.12
C MET A 16 11.34 -6.97 12.64
N MET A 17 11.07 -8.25 12.35
CA MET A 17 10.85 -8.75 10.98
C MET A 17 9.36 -8.80 10.65
N SER A 18 8.67 -7.67 10.70
CA SER A 18 7.32 -7.54 10.13
C SER A 18 7.00 -6.09 9.79
N VAL A 19 7.91 -5.43 9.07
CA VAL A 19 7.54 -4.31 8.20
C VAL A 19 7.92 -4.72 6.78
N THR A 20 7.31 -5.81 6.31
CA THR A 20 6.99 -5.89 4.89
C THR A 20 6.05 -4.73 4.64
N ALA A 21 6.59 -3.64 4.13
CA ALA A 21 5.79 -2.65 3.44
C ALA A 21 5.01 -3.43 2.38
N ARG A 22 3.77 -3.82 2.72
CA ARG A 22 2.72 -4.05 1.75
C ARG A 22 2.62 -2.71 1.05
N ARG A 23 3.43 -2.57 -0.01
CA ARG A 23 3.22 -1.54 -1.01
C ARG A 23 1.72 -1.58 -1.26
N PRO A 24 1.01 -0.46 -1.12
CA PRO A 24 -0.39 -0.44 -1.49
C PRO A 24 -0.43 -1.04 -2.90
N THR A 25 -1.17 -2.13 -3.10
CA THR A 25 -1.39 -2.74 -4.42
C THR A 25 -2.19 -1.81 -5.35
N CYS A 26 -2.35 -0.56 -4.94
CA CYS A 26 -3.04 0.48 -5.61
C CYS A 26 -2.06 1.63 -5.88
N SER A 27 -2.23 2.25 -7.03
CA SER A 27 -1.58 3.45 -7.52
C SER A 27 -2.39 4.67 -7.08
N GLN A 28 -1.70 5.73 -6.72
CA GLN A 28 -2.31 7.03 -6.47
C GLN A 28 -2.69 7.72 -7.79
N LEU A 29 -3.30 8.91 -7.71
CA LEU A 29 -3.61 9.76 -8.87
C LEU A 29 -2.35 9.95 -9.75
N ASP A 30 -2.52 9.95 -11.07
CA ASP A 30 -1.45 9.92 -12.10
C ASP A 30 -0.56 8.66 -12.09
N GLY A 31 -0.79 7.73 -11.16
CA GLY A 31 -0.10 6.46 -11.09
C GLY A 31 -0.58 5.47 -12.15
N TYR A 32 0.28 4.52 -12.51
CA TYR A 32 -0.03 3.50 -13.51
C TYR A 32 -1.15 2.55 -13.04
N CYS A 33 -2.09 2.25 -13.92
CA CYS A 33 -3.16 1.30 -13.65
C CYS A 33 -3.47 0.45 -14.88
N VAL A 34 -4.06 -0.73 -14.66
CA VAL A 34 -4.60 -1.59 -15.72
C VAL A 34 -6.11 -1.78 -15.53
N LYS A 35 -6.60 -1.67 -14.29
CA LYS A 35 -7.99 -1.79 -13.87
C LYS A 35 -8.31 -0.73 -12.82
N ASN A 36 -9.60 -0.39 -12.66
CA ASN A 36 -10.02 0.58 -11.63
C ASN A 36 -9.63 0.15 -10.21
N SER A 37 -9.57 -1.16 -9.92
CA SER A 37 -9.11 -1.70 -8.63
C SER A 37 -7.63 -1.44 -8.34
N ASP A 38 -6.86 -1.04 -9.36
CA ASP A 38 -5.47 -0.64 -9.20
C ASP A 38 -5.36 0.81 -8.73
N CYS A 39 -6.45 1.59 -8.64
CA CYS A 39 -6.41 2.95 -8.09
C CYS A 39 -6.75 2.95 -6.61
N CYS A 40 -6.00 3.69 -5.80
CA CYS A 40 -6.15 3.68 -4.34
C CYS A 40 -7.43 4.35 -3.86
N ASP A 41 -7.87 5.37 -4.60
CA ASP A 41 -9.06 6.11 -4.27
C ASP A 41 -10.25 5.51 -5.03
N SER A 42 -11.37 5.34 -4.32
CA SER A 42 -12.62 4.87 -4.95
C SER A 42 -13.22 5.92 -5.88
N SER A 43 -12.80 7.18 -5.74
CA SER A 43 -13.16 8.30 -6.62
C SER A 43 -12.29 8.36 -7.87
N ASN A 44 -11.25 7.53 -7.97
CA ASN A 44 -10.37 7.47 -9.13
C ASN A 44 -10.75 6.29 -10.03
N THR A 45 -10.64 6.47 -11.33
CA THR A 45 -10.83 5.43 -12.34
C THR A 45 -9.57 5.25 -13.17
N CYS A 46 -9.42 4.08 -13.78
CA CYS A 46 -8.28 3.80 -14.64
C CYS A 46 -8.59 4.26 -16.07
N GLY A 47 -8.01 5.40 -16.47
CA GLY A 47 -8.14 5.98 -17.81
C GLY A 47 -6.79 6.09 -18.49
N ALA A 48 -6.67 5.61 -19.74
CA ALA A 48 -5.41 5.65 -20.50
C ALA A 48 -4.20 5.04 -19.75
N ASN A 49 -4.43 3.95 -19.00
CA ASN A 49 -3.46 3.27 -18.14
C ASN A 49 -2.93 4.13 -16.98
N GLN A 50 -3.65 5.19 -16.59
CA GLN A 50 -3.35 6.05 -15.46
C GLN A 50 -4.58 6.23 -14.56
N CYS A 51 -4.35 6.32 -13.26
CA CYS A 51 -5.40 6.64 -12.30
C CYS A 51 -5.76 8.11 -12.43
N VAL A 52 -6.93 8.38 -12.97
CA VAL A 52 -7.49 9.72 -13.13
C VAL A 52 -8.68 9.89 -12.19
N GLN A 53 -8.98 11.12 -11.82
CA GLN A 53 -10.17 11.40 -11.02
C GLN A 53 -11.39 11.12 -11.90
N ALA A 54 -12.37 10.38 -11.36
CA ALA A 54 -13.68 10.35 -12.00
C ALA A 54 -14.30 11.72 -11.73
N ASP A 55 -14.07 12.67 -12.64
CA ASP A 55 -14.74 13.96 -12.61
C ASP A 55 -16.25 13.71 -12.54
N GLU A 56 -16.80 13.88 -11.34
CA GLU A 56 -18.23 13.98 -11.06
C GLU A 56 -18.81 15.32 -11.57
N ASP A 57 -18.09 16.01 -12.46
CA ASP A 57 -18.44 17.32 -13.01
C ASP A 57 -18.85 17.22 -14.48
N ILE A 58 -19.86 16.40 -14.74
CA ILE A 58 -20.78 16.67 -15.87
C ILE A 58 -22.02 17.29 -15.23
N PRO A 59 -22.05 18.62 -15.01
CA PRO A 59 -23.31 19.29 -14.72
C PRO A 59 -24.28 19.05 -15.89
N PRO A 60 -25.59 18.94 -15.60
CA PRO A 60 -26.61 18.44 -16.53
C PRO A 60 -26.77 19.25 -17.82
#